data_AF-A0A1C6U864-F1
#
_entry.id   AF-A0A1C6U864-F1
#
_cell.length_a   1.000
_cell.length_b   1.000
_cell.length_c   1.000
_cell.angle_alpha   90.00
_cell.angle_beta   90.00
_cell.angle_gamma   90.00
#
_symmetry.space_group_name_H-M   'P 1'
#
loop_
_entity.id
_entity.type
_entity.pdbx_description
1 polymer ?
#
loop_
_entity_poly.entity_id
_entity_poly.type
_entity_poly.pdbx_seq_one_letter_code
_entity_poly.pdbx_strand_id
1 'polypeptide(L)'
;MRRRITIPLVATGAVVSALAVAAPAQAHGYVSGPPSRQALCAQGRVPDCGQIRYEPQSVEGPKGLRSCHAGIAQFAVLNDDSRGWPATSVGSSVTFTWTNTARHATSNWEYFIGGTRVAVFNGGGQQPGATVSHTVNLGGWSGRQKVLAVWNIADTANAFYSCVDLQVGGGGNPSPTPSPTPPAPSPTPTPTAAPTTPPAPGGTWTAGRAYQVGDQVTYGGATYRCRQAHTAIPGWEPPHVPALWTQV
;
A
#
# COMPACT_ATOMS: atom_id res chain seq x y z
N MET A 1 60.86 56.28 11.85
CA MET A 1 60.31 55.17 11.04
C MET A 1 59.65 54.14 11.96
N ARG A 2 58.32 53.99 11.93
CA ARG A 2 57.62 52.85 12.55
C ARG A 2 56.51 52.42 11.59
N ARG A 3 56.73 51.31 10.88
CA ARG A 3 55.74 50.70 9.99
C ARG A 3 54.70 49.97 10.85
N ARG A 4 53.44 50.37 10.76
CA ARG A 4 52.30 49.62 11.32
C ARG A 4 51.84 48.63 10.25
N ILE A 5 51.95 47.35 10.53
CA ILE A 5 51.43 46.27 9.67
C ILE A 5 50.05 45.92 10.20
N THR A 6 49.02 46.19 9.42
CA THR A 6 47.63 45.80 9.71
C THR A 6 47.40 44.44 9.06
N ILE A 7 47.20 43.40 9.86
CA ILE A 7 46.79 42.07 9.38
C ILE A 7 45.26 42.05 9.33
N PRO A 8 44.61 41.79 8.18
CA PRO A 8 43.16 41.63 8.16
C PRO A 8 42.80 40.26 8.74
N LEU A 9 41.93 40.25 9.76
CA LEU A 9 41.32 39.04 10.29
C LEU A 9 40.28 38.55 9.26
N VAL A 10 40.61 37.50 8.51
CA VAL A 10 39.63 36.81 7.66
C VAL A 10 38.83 35.88 8.56
N ALA A 11 37.62 36.30 8.92
CA ALA A 11 36.65 35.44 9.58
C ALA A 11 35.98 34.54 8.54
N THR A 12 36.52 33.34 8.32
CA THR A 12 35.82 32.26 7.61
C THR A 12 34.67 31.74 8.47
N GLY A 13 33.46 32.20 8.21
CA GLY A 13 32.24 31.61 8.76
C GLY A 13 31.98 30.26 8.11
N ALA A 14 32.06 29.18 8.89
CA ALA A 14 31.64 27.85 8.45
C ALA A 14 30.10 27.82 8.38
N VAL A 15 29.54 27.89 7.17
CA VAL A 15 28.12 27.57 6.96
C VAL A 15 27.99 26.06 7.05
N VAL A 16 27.63 25.56 8.22
CA VAL A 16 27.20 24.16 8.38
C VAL A 16 25.79 24.07 7.81
N SER A 17 25.70 23.74 6.53
CA SER A 17 24.43 23.36 5.91
C SER A 17 23.97 22.04 6.52
N ALA A 18 23.08 22.12 7.51
CA ALA A 18 22.38 20.94 8.00
C ALA A 18 21.49 20.41 6.86
N LEU A 19 21.97 19.39 6.15
CA LEU A 19 21.15 18.58 5.26
C LEU A 19 20.11 17.87 6.14
N ALA A 20 18.96 18.51 6.34
CA ALA A 20 17.79 17.84 6.86
C ALA A 20 17.36 16.80 5.82
N VAL A 21 17.79 15.55 6.01
CA VAL A 21 17.24 14.42 5.27
C VAL A 21 15.80 14.27 5.77
N ALA A 22 14.84 14.84 5.05
CA ALA A 22 13.43 14.62 5.33
C ALA A 22 13.19 13.10 5.24
N ALA A 23 12.87 12.48 6.38
CA ALA A 23 12.36 11.13 6.37
C ALA A 23 11.15 11.10 5.42
N PRO A 24 11.04 10.12 4.51
CA PRO A 24 9.90 10.09 3.61
C PRO A 24 8.63 10.08 4.47
N ALA A 25 7.73 11.03 4.22
CA ALA A 25 6.42 11.03 4.87
C ALA A 25 5.62 9.86 4.26
N GLN A 26 5.43 8.80 5.03
CA GLN A 26 4.91 7.54 4.50
C GLN A 26 3.38 7.49 4.58
N ALA A 27 2.72 7.67 3.44
CA ALA A 27 1.29 7.44 3.38
C ALA A 27 0.97 5.95 3.36
N HIS A 28 -0.29 5.61 3.59
CA HIS A 28 -0.73 4.23 3.45
C HIS A 28 -2.22 4.21 3.17
N GLY A 29 -2.59 3.48 2.12
CA GLY A 29 -3.97 3.33 1.72
C GLY A 29 -4.15 2.44 0.51
N TYR A 30 -5.37 2.00 0.31
CA TYR A 30 -5.77 1.13 -0.79
C TYR A 30 -7.25 1.33 -1.12
N VAL A 31 -7.65 0.95 -2.33
CA VAL A 31 -9.06 0.93 -2.70
C VAL A 31 -9.75 -0.27 -2.04
N SER A 32 -10.68 0.01 -1.13
CA SER A 32 -11.44 -0.99 -0.38
C SER A 32 -12.77 -1.37 -1.04
N GLY A 33 -13.32 -0.51 -1.92
CA GLY A 33 -14.58 -0.75 -2.61
C GLY A 33 -14.68 -0.06 -3.98
N PRO A 34 -15.06 -0.76 -5.07
CA PRO A 34 -14.99 -2.21 -5.23
C PRO A 34 -13.58 -2.71 -4.85
N PRO A 35 -13.46 -3.92 -4.27
CA PRO A 35 -12.22 -4.36 -3.66
C PRO A 35 -11.10 -4.45 -4.71
N SER A 36 -9.98 -3.80 -4.42
CA SER A 36 -8.75 -3.96 -5.20
C SER A 36 -8.15 -5.35 -5.04
N ARG A 37 -7.18 -5.71 -5.90
CA ARG A 37 -6.44 -6.98 -5.83
C ARG A 37 -5.81 -7.20 -4.46
N GLN A 38 -5.14 -6.18 -3.90
CA GLN A 38 -4.59 -6.27 -2.55
C GLN A 38 -5.66 -6.41 -1.46
N ALA A 39 -6.83 -5.78 -1.62
CA ALA A 39 -7.95 -5.94 -0.70
C ALA A 39 -8.52 -7.37 -0.76
N LEU A 40 -8.65 -7.96 -1.95
CA LEU A 40 -9.08 -9.35 -2.14
C LEU A 40 -8.09 -10.33 -1.49
N CYS A 41 -6.79 -10.06 -1.60
CA CYS A 41 -5.75 -10.83 -0.91
C CYS A 41 -5.89 -10.73 0.62
N ALA A 42 -6.04 -9.53 1.16
CA ALA A 42 -6.21 -9.32 2.60
C ALA A 42 -7.51 -9.92 3.15
N GLN A 43 -8.56 -10.01 2.33
CA GLN A 43 -9.83 -10.66 2.67
C GLN A 43 -9.78 -12.20 2.54
N GLY A 44 -8.67 -12.78 2.09
CA GLY A 44 -8.56 -14.22 1.85
C GLY A 44 -9.39 -14.72 0.66
N ARG A 45 -9.87 -13.82 -0.21
CA ARG A 45 -10.69 -14.17 -1.39
C ARG A 45 -9.87 -14.64 -2.58
N VAL A 46 -8.56 -14.39 -2.55
CA VAL A 46 -7.60 -14.89 -3.53
C VAL A 46 -6.45 -15.54 -2.75
N PRO A 47 -6.14 -16.83 -3.01
CA PRO A 47 -5.05 -17.51 -2.33
C PRO A 47 -3.68 -17.05 -2.86
N ASP A 48 -2.61 -17.48 -2.19
CA ASP A 48 -1.21 -17.36 -2.65
C ASP A 48 -0.76 -15.94 -3.00
N CYS A 49 -1.26 -14.95 -2.24
CA CYS A 49 -0.86 -13.56 -2.42
C CYS A 49 0.47 -13.17 -1.74
N GLY A 50 1.07 -14.07 -0.95
CA GLY A 50 2.27 -13.74 -0.19
C GLY A 50 2.02 -12.64 0.86
N GLN A 51 2.99 -11.73 1.01
CA GLN A 51 3.01 -10.71 2.07
C GLN A 51 1.89 -9.67 1.96
N ILE A 52 1.44 -9.34 0.73
CA ILE A 52 0.45 -8.27 0.53
C ILE A 52 -0.89 -8.49 1.24
N ARG A 53 -1.19 -9.74 1.64
CA ARG A 53 -2.38 -10.05 2.44
C ARG A 53 -2.38 -9.39 3.82
N TYR A 54 -1.20 -9.09 4.37
CA TYR A 54 -1.06 -8.49 5.70
C TYR A 54 -1.00 -6.97 5.65
N GLU A 55 -0.66 -6.41 4.49
CA GLU A 55 -0.40 -4.99 4.33
C GLU A 55 -0.94 -4.41 3.02
N PRO A 56 -2.25 -4.55 2.73
CA PRO A 56 -2.84 -4.07 1.49
C PRO A 56 -2.60 -2.56 1.27
N GLN A 57 -2.43 -1.80 2.35
CA GLN A 57 -2.18 -0.37 2.34
C GLN A 57 -0.78 0.06 1.86
N SER A 58 0.14 -0.88 1.64
CA SER A 58 1.58 -0.60 1.49
C SER A 58 2.11 -0.64 0.06
N VAL A 59 1.24 -0.62 -0.96
CA VAL A 59 1.67 -0.66 -2.37
C VAL A 59 2.13 0.72 -2.84
N GLU A 60 3.26 1.17 -2.27
CA GLU A 60 3.88 2.48 -2.49
C GLU A 60 5.01 2.39 -3.52
N GLY A 61 5.12 3.36 -4.41
CA GLY A 61 6.29 3.50 -5.27
C GLY A 61 6.41 4.89 -5.86
N PRO A 62 7.46 5.15 -6.66
CA PRO A 62 7.62 6.43 -7.35
C PRO A 62 6.39 6.82 -8.15
N LYS A 63 6.03 8.11 -8.20
CA LYS A 63 4.92 8.61 -9.03
C LYS A 63 5.10 8.27 -10.51
N GLY A 64 3.98 8.13 -11.22
CA GLY A 64 3.96 7.96 -12.68
C GLY A 64 3.98 6.51 -13.18
N LEU A 65 4.01 5.52 -12.29
CA LEU A 65 3.92 4.13 -12.69
C LEU A 65 2.51 3.78 -13.20
N ARG A 66 2.44 2.67 -13.95
CA ARG A 66 1.19 2.07 -14.46
C ARG A 66 1.06 0.60 -14.08
N SER A 67 1.73 0.19 -13.00
CA SER A 67 1.71 -1.17 -12.48
C SER A 67 0.85 -1.27 -11.22
N CYS A 68 0.28 -2.47 -10.98
CA CYS A 68 -0.53 -2.80 -9.80
C CYS A 68 0.29 -3.03 -8.53
N HIS A 69 1.61 -3.22 -8.65
CA HIS A 69 2.51 -3.57 -7.55
C HIS A 69 3.54 -2.48 -7.22
N ALA A 70 3.44 -1.32 -7.87
CA ALA A 70 4.34 -0.18 -7.68
C ALA A 70 5.85 -0.44 -7.87
N GLY A 71 6.24 -1.52 -8.57
CA GLY A 71 7.64 -1.91 -8.72
C GLY A 71 8.22 -2.70 -7.55
N ILE A 72 7.39 -3.05 -6.55
CA ILE A 72 7.82 -3.82 -5.37
C ILE A 72 7.81 -5.32 -5.69
N ALA A 73 8.99 -5.93 -5.77
CA ALA A 73 9.13 -7.35 -6.13
C ALA A 73 8.31 -8.30 -5.24
N GLN A 74 8.23 -8.04 -3.93
CA GLN A 74 7.46 -8.88 -3.00
C GLN A 74 5.93 -8.81 -3.22
N PHE A 75 5.44 -7.82 -3.96
CA PHE A 75 4.03 -7.64 -4.33
C PHE A 75 3.77 -7.94 -5.82
N ALA A 76 4.73 -8.54 -6.52
CA ALA A 76 4.65 -8.80 -7.96
C ALA A 76 3.39 -9.60 -8.37
N VAL A 77 2.84 -10.41 -7.47
CA VAL A 77 1.57 -11.15 -7.69
C VAL A 77 0.42 -10.22 -8.10
N LEU A 78 0.38 -8.98 -7.62
CA LEU A 78 -0.68 -8.01 -7.99
C LEU A 78 -0.64 -7.66 -9.48
N ASN A 79 0.51 -7.80 -10.13
CA ASN A 79 0.72 -7.54 -11.55
C ASN A 79 0.44 -8.75 -12.45
N ASP A 80 0.26 -9.93 -11.88
CA ASP A 80 0.01 -11.15 -12.64
C ASP A 80 -1.45 -11.20 -13.09
N ASP A 81 -1.69 -10.81 -14.34
CA ASP A 81 -3.00 -10.81 -14.97
C ASP A 81 -3.48 -12.21 -15.39
N SER A 82 -2.61 -13.23 -15.36
CA SER A 82 -3.00 -14.61 -15.68
C SER A 82 -3.82 -15.25 -14.57
N ARG A 83 -3.80 -14.67 -13.37
CA ARG A 83 -4.63 -15.10 -12.24
C ARG A 83 -6.09 -14.78 -12.49
N GLY A 84 -6.97 -15.67 -12.03
CA GLY A 84 -8.42 -15.48 -12.05
C GLY A 84 -8.91 -14.43 -11.04
N TRP A 85 -8.43 -13.19 -11.10
CA TRP A 85 -8.83 -12.11 -10.21
C TRP A 85 -10.36 -11.88 -10.28
N PRO A 86 -11.08 -12.00 -9.15
CA PRO A 86 -12.51 -11.71 -9.09
C PRO A 86 -12.83 -10.30 -9.57
N ALA A 87 -13.77 -10.18 -10.51
CA ALA A 87 -14.22 -8.90 -11.03
C ALA A 87 -15.55 -8.48 -10.39
N THR A 88 -15.69 -7.21 -10.03
CA THR A 88 -16.96 -6.67 -9.50
C THR A 88 -17.84 -6.16 -10.64
N SER A 89 -19.07 -6.65 -10.75
CA SER A 89 -20.04 -6.14 -11.74
C SER A 89 -20.52 -4.73 -11.40
N VAL A 90 -20.44 -3.83 -12.37
CA VAL A 90 -20.82 -2.42 -12.25
C VAL A 90 -21.56 -1.93 -13.48
N GLY A 91 -22.30 -0.82 -13.34
CA GLY A 91 -22.90 -0.11 -14.46
C GLY A 91 -21.87 0.72 -15.24
N SER A 92 -22.33 1.77 -15.92
CA SER A 92 -21.48 2.76 -16.60
C SER A 92 -20.89 3.81 -15.65
N SER A 93 -21.18 3.73 -14.35
CA SER A 93 -20.61 4.59 -13.32
C SER A 93 -20.34 3.74 -12.08
N VAL A 94 -19.23 4.02 -11.40
CA VAL A 94 -18.79 3.27 -10.21
C VAL A 94 -18.18 4.24 -9.21
N THR A 95 -18.48 4.04 -7.92
CA THR A 95 -17.85 4.77 -6.83
C THR A 95 -16.71 3.95 -6.25
N PHE A 96 -15.48 4.46 -6.35
CA PHE A 96 -14.31 3.90 -5.71
C PHE A 96 -14.12 4.52 -4.32
N THR A 97 -13.94 3.69 -3.30
CA THR A 97 -13.67 4.07 -1.92
C THR A 97 -12.26 3.68 -1.55
N TRP A 98 -11.48 4.65 -1.10
CA TRP A 98 -10.16 4.48 -0.51
C TRP A 98 -10.27 4.39 1.01
N THR A 99 -9.51 3.47 1.60
CA THR A 99 -9.23 3.42 3.03
C THR A 99 -7.80 3.90 3.26
N ASN A 100 -7.63 4.98 4.02
CA ASN A 100 -6.33 5.61 4.32
C ASN A 100 -5.94 5.33 5.77
N THR A 101 -5.02 4.39 5.99
CA THR A 101 -4.54 4.02 7.32
C THR A 101 -3.51 5.00 7.87
N ALA A 102 -2.73 5.64 6.98
CA ALA A 102 -1.93 6.81 7.28
C ALA A 102 -2.29 7.91 6.29
N ARG A 103 -2.87 9.01 6.77
CA ARG A 103 -3.40 10.11 5.94
C ARG A 103 -2.29 11.13 5.67
N HIS A 104 -2.05 11.46 4.41
CA HIS A 104 -0.97 12.37 4.00
C HIS A 104 -1.47 13.48 3.08
N ALA A 105 -0.78 14.61 3.08
CA ALA A 105 -1.04 15.69 2.14
C ALA A 105 -1.13 15.13 0.72
N THR A 106 -2.21 15.42 0.00
CA THR A 106 -2.53 14.73 -1.26
C THR A 106 -2.55 15.68 -2.45
N SER A 107 -1.81 15.36 -3.51
CA SER A 107 -1.90 16.10 -4.77
C SER A 107 -3.21 15.80 -5.47
N ASN A 108 -3.46 14.53 -5.79
CA ASN A 108 -4.66 14.08 -6.49
C ASN A 108 -4.82 12.55 -6.41
N TRP A 109 -5.97 12.09 -6.88
CA TRP A 109 -6.21 10.69 -7.23
C TRP A 109 -6.49 10.60 -8.73
N GLU A 110 -5.93 9.60 -9.38
CA GLU A 110 -6.11 9.33 -10.80
C GLU A 110 -6.63 7.91 -11.02
N TYR A 111 -7.44 7.73 -12.05
CA TYR A 111 -8.01 6.43 -12.42
C TYR A 111 -7.71 6.16 -13.89
N PHE A 112 -7.22 4.96 -14.20
CA PHE A 112 -6.82 4.55 -15.54
C PHE A 112 -7.44 3.22 -15.94
N ILE A 113 -7.79 3.08 -17.22
CA ILE A 113 -8.01 1.79 -17.86
C ILE A 113 -6.98 1.67 -18.99
N GLY A 114 -6.10 0.68 -18.89
CA GLY A 114 -4.91 0.60 -19.75
C GLY A 114 -4.07 1.88 -19.65
N GLY A 115 -3.80 2.52 -20.79
CA GLY A 115 -3.09 3.81 -20.85
C GLY A 115 -3.97 5.05 -20.68
N THR A 116 -5.29 4.90 -20.66
CA THR A 116 -6.24 6.02 -20.73
C THR A 116 -6.65 6.45 -19.33
N ARG A 117 -6.43 7.74 -18.99
CA ARG A 117 -6.95 8.33 -17.75
C ARG A 117 -8.45 8.57 -17.88
N VAL A 118 -9.24 7.91 -17.06
CA VAL A 118 -10.71 8.00 -17.06
C VAL A 118 -11.24 9.01 -16.04
N ALA A 119 -10.48 9.31 -14.99
CA ALA A 119 -10.83 10.36 -14.03
C ALA A 119 -9.61 10.90 -13.27
N VAL A 120 -9.75 12.12 -12.74
CA VAL A 120 -8.82 12.74 -11.80
C VAL A 120 -9.59 13.57 -10.76
N PHE A 121 -9.17 13.49 -9.51
CA PHE A 121 -9.75 14.22 -8.38
C PHE A 121 -8.64 14.97 -7.64
N ASN A 122 -8.78 16.28 -7.47
CA ASN A 122 -7.76 17.11 -6.82
C ASN A 122 -7.83 16.95 -5.28
N GLY A 123 -6.68 16.71 -4.64
CA GLY A 123 -6.56 16.64 -3.18
C GLY A 123 -6.19 17.97 -2.51
N GLY A 124 -5.86 18.99 -3.29
CA GLY A 124 -5.60 20.36 -2.82
C GLY A 124 -4.34 20.50 -1.96
N GLY A 125 -3.46 19.51 -1.94
CA GLY A 125 -2.34 19.45 -1.02
C GLY A 125 -2.74 19.25 0.45
N GLN A 126 -4.00 18.91 0.71
CA GLN A 126 -4.53 18.74 2.07
C GLN A 126 -4.45 17.29 2.51
N GLN A 127 -4.45 17.07 3.83
CA GLN A 127 -4.64 15.74 4.39
C GLN A 127 -6.10 15.30 4.15
N PRO A 128 -6.36 14.17 3.46
CA PRO A 128 -7.71 13.69 3.21
C PRO A 128 -8.32 13.10 4.49
N GLY A 129 -9.61 12.77 4.43
CA GLY A 129 -10.26 11.91 5.44
C GLY A 129 -9.67 10.49 5.46
N ALA A 130 -10.01 9.73 6.51
CA ALA A 130 -9.64 8.32 6.62
C ALA A 130 -10.32 7.45 5.55
N THR A 131 -11.44 7.93 5.02
CA THR A 131 -12.15 7.35 3.88
C THR A 131 -12.41 8.44 2.86
N VAL A 132 -12.16 8.13 1.59
CA VAL A 132 -12.42 9.03 0.45
C VAL A 132 -13.15 8.24 -0.62
N SER A 133 -14.21 8.82 -1.19
CA SER A 133 -14.99 8.19 -2.25
C SER A 133 -15.03 9.06 -3.50
N HIS A 134 -14.85 8.43 -4.67
CA HIS A 134 -14.84 9.08 -5.97
C HIS A 134 -15.73 8.34 -6.95
N THR A 135 -16.71 9.02 -7.54
CA THR A 135 -17.57 8.45 -8.58
C THR A 135 -16.94 8.68 -9.96
N VAL A 136 -16.63 7.59 -10.65
CA VAL A 136 -15.94 7.57 -11.94
C VAL A 136 -16.92 7.09 -13.02
N ASN A 137 -17.03 7.87 -14.09
CA ASN A 137 -17.80 7.51 -15.27
C ASN A 137 -16.99 6.57 -16.18
N LEU A 138 -17.55 5.39 -16.46
CA LEU A 138 -16.99 4.35 -17.32
C LEU A 138 -17.85 4.09 -18.57
N GLY A 139 -18.77 5.00 -18.94
CA GLY A 139 -19.72 4.80 -20.04
C GLY A 139 -19.11 4.54 -21.43
N GLY A 140 -17.82 4.85 -21.63
CA GLY A 140 -17.07 4.49 -22.83
C GLY A 140 -16.46 3.08 -22.82
N TRP A 141 -16.71 2.29 -21.77
CA TRP A 141 -16.10 0.99 -21.53
C TRP A 141 -17.18 -0.05 -21.22
N SER A 142 -16.90 -1.31 -21.58
CA SER A 142 -17.77 -2.45 -21.30
C SER A 142 -16.95 -3.73 -21.12
N GLY A 143 -17.57 -4.77 -20.57
CA GLY A 143 -16.92 -6.05 -20.34
C GLY A 143 -15.90 -6.00 -19.20
N ARG A 144 -14.97 -6.97 -19.19
CA ARG A 144 -13.96 -7.07 -18.15
C ARG A 144 -12.90 -5.99 -18.32
N GLN A 145 -12.78 -5.13 -17.31
CA GLN A 145 -11.84 -4.01 -17.30
C GLN A 145 -10.98 -4.07 -16.04
N LYS A 146 -9.72 -3.67 -16.15
CA LYS A 146 -8.84 -3.44 -15.01
C LYS A 146 -8.65 -1.94 -14.85
N VAL A 147 -9.11 -1.41 -13.72
CA VAL A 147 -8.90 -0.01 -13.34
C VAL A 147 -7.68 0.07 -12.44
N LEU A 148 -6.69 0.88 -12.82
CA LEU A 148 -5.63 1.29 -11.93
C LEU A 148 -6.03 2.61 -11.25
N ALA A 149 -6.20 2.56 -9.94
CA ALA A 149 -6.38 3.74 -9.09
C ALA A 149 -5.03 4.14 -8.48
N VAL A 150 -4.67 5.41 -8.61
CA VAL A 150 -3.39 5.98 -8.15
C VAL A 150 -3.70 7.11 -7.17
N TRP A 151 -3.08 7.08 -6.00
CA TRP A 151 -3.12 8.16 -5.02
C TRP A 151 -1.76 8.85 -4.97
N ASN A 152 -1.67 10.07 -5.50
CA ASN A 152 -0.42 10.84 -5.57
C ASN A 152 -0.25 11.71 -4.32
N ILE A 153 0.80 11.48 -3.54
CA ILE A 153 1.12 12.22 -2.31
C ILE A 153 1.70 13.59 -2.65
N ALA A 154 1.34 14.65 -1.93
CA ALA A 154 1.73 16.02 -2.28
C ALA A 154 3.19 16.34 -1.97
N ASP A 155 3.67 15.88 -0.82
CA ASP A 155 4.94 16.28 -0.22
C ASP A 155 6.04 15.19 -0.34
N THR A 156 5.80 14.14 -1.13
CA THR A 156 6.81 13.12 -1.45
C THR A 156 6.89 12.85 -2.95
N ALA A 157 7.89 12.06 -3.37
CA ALA A 157 8.02 11.59 -4.75
C ALA A 157 7.14 10.36 -5.06
N ASN A 158 6.36 9.87 -4.08
CA ASN A 158 5.68 8.58 -4.15
C ASN A 158 4.16 8.69 -4.39
N ALA A 159 3.58 7.57 -4.77
CA ALA A 159 2.16 7.34 -4.93
C ALA A 159 1.79 5.91 -4.49
N PHE A 160 0.50 5.69 -4.22
CA PHE A 160 -0.08 4.39 -3.90
C PHE A 160 -0.87 3.84 -5.07
N TYR A 161 -0.75 2.55 -5.33
CA TYR A 161 -1.27 1.90 -6.53
C TYR A 161 -2.24 0.77 -6.17
N SER A 162 -3.47 0.84 -6.66
CA SER A 162 -4.50 -0.20 -6.47
C SER A 162 -5.15 -0.59 -7.80
N CYS A 163 -4.99 -1.84 -8.21
CA CYS A 163 -5.74 -2.38 -9.35
C CYS A 163 -7.05 -2.98 -8.88
N VAL A 164 -8.14 -2.70 -9.61
CA VAL A 164 -9.49 -3.19 -9.36
C VAL A 164 -10.00 -3.83 -10.66
N ASP A 165 -10.36 -5.10 -10.59
CA ASP A 165 -10.96 -5.81 -11.72
C ASP A 165 -12.49 -5.62 -11.67
N LEU A 166 -13.06 -5.15 -12.78
CA LEU A 166 -14.48 -4.81 -12.92
C LEU A 166 -15.09 -5.53 -14.13
N GLN A 167 -16.39 -5.79 -14.06
CA GLN A 167 -17.21 -6.16 -15.20
C GLN A 167 -18.18 -5.01 -15.49
N VAL A 168 -17.85 -4.17 -16.47
CA VAL A 168 -18.57 -2.92 -16.77
C VAL A 168 -19.74 -3.17 -17.72
N GLY A 169 -20.88 -2.55 -17.45
CA GLY A 169 -22.09 -2.65 -18.29
C GLY A 169 -22.92 -3.90 -18.03
N GLY A 170 -22.56 -4.71 -17.02
CA GLY A 170 -23.32 -5.89 -16.59
C GLY A 170 -24.59 -5.56 -15.80
N GLY A 171 -25.29 -4.48 -16.16
CA GLY A 171 -26.49 -3.96 -15.48
C GLY A 171 -27.71 -4.87 -15.58
N GLY A 172 -27.60 -6.06 -15.00
CA GLY A 172 -28.68 -6.89 -14.51
C GLY A 172 -28.28 -7.34 -13.11
N ASN A 173 -29.25 -7.45 -12.22
CA ASN A 173 -29.15 -7.99 -10.85
C ASN A 173 -27.94 -8.95 -10.66
N PRO A 174 -27.13 -8.87 -9.58
CA PRO A 174 -25.97 -9.75 -9.43
C PRO A 174 -26.45 -11.21 -9.39
N SER A 175 -26.39 -11.89 -10.53
CA SER A 175 -26.14 -13.32 -10.49
C SER A 175 -24.74 -13.42 -9.94
N PRO A 176 -24.50 -14.06 -8.78
CA PRO A 176 -23.14 -14.45 -8.46
C PRO A 176 -22.64 -15.22 -9.68
N THR A 177 -21.55 -14.77 -10.29
CA THR A 177 -20.71 -15.72 -11.01
C THR A 177 -20.52 -16.86 -10.04
N PRO A 178 -20.83 -18.13 -10.41
CA PRO A 178 -20.66 -19.22 -9.48
C PRO A 178 -19.25 -19.11 -8.92
N SER A 179 -19.17 -19.03 -7.59
CA SER A 179 -17.97 -19.48 -6.89
C SER A 179 -17.59 -20.79 -7.59
N PRO A 180 -16.34 -20.99 -8.03
CA PRO A 180 -15.96 -22.26 -8.59
C PRO A 180 -16.45 -23.35 -7.65
N THR A 181 -17.21 -24.30 -8.20
CA THR A 181 -17.68 -25.48 -7.47
C THR A 181 -16.48 -26.01 -6.68
N PRO A 182 -16.59 -26.19 -5.35
CA PRO A 182 -15.53 -26.81 -4.59
C PRO A 182 -15.15 -28.12 -5.30
N PRO A 183 -13.86 -28.37 -5.58
CA PRO A 183 -13.46 -29.69 -6.03
C PRO A 183 -14.00 -30.71 -5.03
N ALA A 184 -14.51 -31.84 -5.52
CA ALA A 184 -14.87 -32.99 -4.70
C ALA A 184 -13.75 -33.28 -3.67
N PRO A 185 -14.08 -33.77 -2.46
CA PRO A 185 -13.09 -34.02 -1.41
C PRO A 185 -12.02 -34.99 -1.94
N SER A 186 -10.86 -34.43 -2.27
CA SER A 186 -9.63 -35.19 -2.47
C SER A 186 -9.29 -35.83 -1.11
N PRO A 187 -8.79 -37.08 -1.07
CA PRO A 187 -8.60 -37.81 0.18
C PRO A 187 -7.79 -36.97 1.17
N THR A 188 -8.33 -36.86 2.38
CA THR A 188 -7.71 -36.28 3.56
C THR A 188 -6.19 -36.51 3.54
N PRO A 189 -5.35 -35.48 3.32
CA PRO A 189 -3.97 -35.60 3.72
C PRO A 189 -3.99 -35.85 5.23
N THR A 190 -3.42 -36.97 5.64
CA THR A 190 -3.10 -37.29 7.04
C THR A 190 -2.68 -36.00 7.76
N PRO A 191 -3.23 -35.70 8.96
CA PRO A 191 -2.89 -34.49 9.69
C PRO A 191 -1.39 -34.49 9.97
N THR A 192 -0.64 -33.83 9.10
CA THR A 192 0.70 -33.37 9.43
C THR A 192 0.44 -32.27 10.43
N ALA A 193 0.85 -32.52 11.67
CA ALA A 193 0.62 -31.66 12.82
C ALA A 193 0.68 -30.19 12.41
N ALA A 194 -0.39 -29.45 12.71
CA ALA A 194 -0.29 -28.01 12.84
C ALA A 194 0.99 -27.69 13.65
N PRO A 195 1.72 -26.62 13.35
CA PRO A 195 2.49 -25.96 14.38
C PRO A 195 1.49 -25.58 15.47
N THR A 196 1.47 -26.44 16.48
CA THR A 196 0.91 -26.22 17.80
C THR A 196 1.45 -24.89 18.30
N THR A 197 0.54 -23.94 18.55
CA THR A 197 0.84 -22.63 19.16
C THR A 197 1.64 -21.69 18.24
N PRO A 198 1.28 -20.40 18.12
CA PRO A 198 2.29 -19.41 17.77
C PRO A 198 3.49 -19.65 18.70
N PRO A 199 4.75 -19.64 18.21
CA PRO A 199 5.87 -19.58 19.15
C PRO A 199 5.54 -18.44 20.11
N ALA A 200 5.56 -18.70 21.42
CA ALA A 200 5.36 -17.67 22.42
C ALA A 200 6.12 -16.43 21.93
N PRO A 201 5.50 -15.22 21.84
CA PRO A 201 6.16 -14.08 21.23
C PRO A 201 7.36 -13.73 22.12
N GLY A 202 8.48 -14.35 21.81
CA GLY A 202 9.76 -14.10 22.41
C GLY A 202 10.21 -12.79 21.80
N GLY A 203 10.22 -11.76 22.63
CA GLY A 203 10.81 -10.48 22.30
C GLY A 203 10.01 -9.29 22.78
N THR A 204 10.42 -8.11 22.33
CA THR A 204 9.93 -6.81 22.82
C THR A 204 8.85 -6.19 21.92
N TRP A 205 8.46 -6.85 20.83
CA TRP A 205 7.31 -6.42 20.03
C TRP A 205 5.99 -6.73 20.75
N THR A 206 5.03 -5.82 20.63
CA THR A 206 3.72 -5.86 21.27
C THR A 206 2.69 -5.14 20.40
N ALA A 207 1.56 -5.79 20.13
CA ALA A 207 0.40 -5.18 19.47
C ALA A 207 -0.22 -4.10 20.37
N GLY A 208 -0.79 -3.06 19.77
CA GLY A 208 -1.34 -1.88 20.46
C GLY A 208 -0.30 -0.86 20.90
N ARG A 209 1.00 -1.19 20.86
CA ARG A 209 2.08 -0.26 21.19
C ARG A 209 2.37 0.69 20.02
N ALA A 210 2.56 1.98 20.33
CA ALA A 210 3.12 2.94 19.39
C ALA A 210 4.64 2.78 19.29
N TYR A 211 5.15 2.62 18.07
CA TYR A 211 6.56 2.59 17.71
C TYR A 211 6.94 3.84 16.94
N GLN A 212 8.14 4.34 17.17
CA GLN A 212 8.76 5.43 16.41
C GLN A 212 9.76 4.88 15.40
N VAL A 213 10.03 5.65 14.35
CA VAL A 213 11.08 5.30 13.37
C VAL A 213 12.41 5.10 14.10
N GLY A 214 13.06 3.97 13.84
CA GLY A 214 14.33 3.61 14.45
C GLY A 214 14.22 2.76 15.72
N ASP A 215 13.04 2.64 16.33
CA ASP A 215 12.81 1.73 17.46
C ASP A 215 13.21 0.30 17.08
N GLN A 216 13.86 -0.41 18.00
CA GLN A 216 14.19 -1.81 17.80
C GLN A 216 13.33 -2.71 18.67
N VAL A 217 12.85 -3.79 18.06
CA VAL A 217 12.09 -4.83 18.73
C VAL A 217 12.68 -6.20 18.42
N THR A 218 12.45 -7.15 19.31
CA THR A 218 12.69 -8.56 19.02
C THR A 218 11.36 -9.27 18.75
N TYR A 219 11.35 -10.18 17.77
CA TYR A 219 10.21 -11.04 17.45
C TYR A 219 10.72 -12.34 16.81
N GLY A 220 10.30 -13.49 17.32
CA GLY A 220 10.69 -14.79 16.75
C GLY A 220 12.21 -15.02 16.73
N GLY A 221 12.95 -14.48 17.70
CA GLY A 221 14.40 -14.63 17.82
C GLY A 221 15.24 -13.70 16.95
N ALA A 222 14.64 -12.84 16.11
CA ALA A 222 15.33 -11.83 15.32
C ALA A 222 15.06 -10.41 15.85
N THR A 223 15.99 -9.49 15.56
CA THR A 223 15.83 -8.07 15.84
C THR A 223 15.33 -7.34 14.62
N TYR A 224 14.40 -6.42 14.80
CA TYR A 224 13.82 -5.60 13.76
C TYR A 224 13.86 -4.14 14.15
N ARG A 225 14.14 -3.27 13.18
CA ARG A 225 14.07 -1.82 13.29
C ARG A 225 12.77 -1.33 12.65
N CYS A 226 12.05 -0.48 13.37
CA CYS A 226 10.87 0.21 12.88
C CYS A 226 11.27 1.19 11.79
N ARG A 227 10.68 1.06 10.60
CA ARG A 227 10.89 1.95 9.45
C ARG A 227 9.94 3.14 9.46
N GLN A 228 8.77 2.97 10.07
CA GLN A 228 7.67 3.93 10.02
C GLN A 228 6.96 4.00 11.36
N ALA A 229 6.75 5.20 11.88
CA ALA A 229 6.04 5.35 13.14
C ALA A 229 4.58 4.88 12.99
N HIS A 230 4.12 4.01 13.89
CA HIS A 230 2.79 3.43 13.83
C HIS A 230 2.36 2.89 15.20
N THR A 231 1.06 2.67 15.38
CA THR A 231 0.54 1.82 16.46
C THR A 231 0.36 0.42 15.91
N ALA A 232 1.10 -0.55 16.46
CA ALA A 232 1.04 -1.93 15.99
C ALA A 232 -0.36 -2.53 16.20
N ILE A 233 -0.78 -3.39 15.28
CA ILE A 233 -2.02 -4.18 15.39
C ILE A 233 -1.71 -5.66 15.15
N PRO A 234 -2.58 -6.60 15.57
CA PRO A 234 -2.43 -8.00 15.20
C PRO A 234 -2.31 -8.18 13.68
N GLY A 235 -1.39 -9.03 13.22
CA GLY A 235 -1.05 -9.19 11.80
C GLY A 235 0.05 -8.23 11.30
N TRP A 236 0.47 -7.25 12.10
CA TRP A 236 1.59 -6.35 11.80
C TRP A 236 2.89 -6.77 12.51
N GLU A 237 3.06 -8.08 12.71
CA GLU A 237 4.30 -8.59 13.30
C GLU A 237 5.49 -8.30 12.37
N PRO A 238 6.69 -8.02 12.91
CA PRO A 238 7.83 -7.56 12.12
C PRO A 238 8.16 -8.35 10.83
N PRO A 239 8.10 -9.70 10.80
CA PRO A 239 8.36 -10.44 9.56
C PRO A 239 7.25 -10.33 8.49
N HIS A 240 6.05 -9.86 8.85
CA HIS A 240 4.88 -9.82 7.97
C HIS A 240 4.65 -8.47 7.28
N VAL A 241 5.26 -7.40 7.79
CA VAL A 241 5.07 -6.02 7.31
C VAL A 241 6.42 -5.35 7.06
N PRO A 242 7.14 -5.75 5.99
CA PRO A 242 8.38 -5.09 5.56
C PRO A 242 8.25 -3.58 5.32
N ALA A 243 7.05 -3.06 5.05
CA ALA A 243 6.85 -1.61 5.00
C ALA A 243 7.15 -0.95 6.35
N LEU A 244 6.78 -1.60 7.46
CA LEU A 244 6.91 -1.07 8.82
C LEU A 244 8.19 -1.51 9.52
N TRP A 245 8.81 -2.62 9.12
CA TRP A 245 9.93 -3.24 9.82
C TRP A 245 11.05 -3.68 8.86
N THR A 246 12.29 -3.56 9.31
CA THR A 246 13.47 -4.14 8.62
C THR A 246 14.25 -4.97 9.63
N GLN A 247 14.61 -6.20 9.28
CA GLN A 247 15.45 -7.05 10.11
C GLN A 247 16.86 -6.43 10.23
N VAL A 248 17.44 -6.46 11.43
CA VAL A 248 18.78 -5.93 11.77
C VAL A 248 19.77 -7.08 11.96
#